data_AF-A0A7Y7QHI7-F1
#
_entry.id   AF-A0A7Y7QHI7-F1
#
_cell.length_a   1.000
_cell.length_b   1.000
_cell.length_c   1.000
_cell.angle_alpha   90.00
_cell.angle_beta   90.00
_cell.angle_gamma   90.00
#
_symmetry.space_group_name_H-M   'P 1'
#
loop_
_entity.id
_entity.type
_entity.pdbx_description
1 polymer ?
#
loop_
_entity_poly.entity_id
_entity_poly.type
_entity_poly.pdbx_seq_one_letter_code
_entity_poly.pdbx_strand_id
1 'polypeptide(L)'
;MTLRDFLLAWHLATHQNPRLAVSLQQAILKKTDLNAYQNDLKQKLTPAVARILSAARETPHLTFVDAAYPPRLREIPQPPSVLFYQGNLGLINQLTLGVVGSRKATNYSAAALTRLFPQLPPMTIVSGLAAGADSMAHEAALAAGLPTIAVIANGIDQVYPAKNRSLQRQISRSGLVVSEYPPGTAPQRFQFVARNRIIAGLAHGVMVTEAEIKSGSLITANYALQHNREVFALPNRFGDVLGAGTNALIQAGAAIVTGPKTLVENLHFYP
;
A
#
# COMPACT_ATOMS: atom_id res chain seq x y z
N MET A 1 -26.91 -3.45 13.68
CA MET A 1 -25.72 -3.53 12.81
C MET A 1 -24.59 -2.81 13.52
N THR A 2 -23.42 -3.43 13.68
CA THR A 2 -22.28 -2.75 14.32
C THR A 2 -21.70 -1.66 13.40
N LEU A 3 -20.92 -0.72 13.93
CA LEU A 3 -20.24 0.29 13.11
C LEU A 3 -19.26 -0.34 12.12
N ARG A 4 -18.62 -1.44 12.53
CA ARG A 4 -17.72 -2.24 11.69
C ARG A 4 -18.47 -2.85 10.49
N ASP A 5 -19.62 -3.49 10.76
CA ASP A 5 -20.48 -4.05 9.70
C ASP A 5 -21.01 -2.97 8.76
N PHE A 6 -21.35 -1.80 9.31
CA PHE A 6 -21.82 -0.67 8.52
C PHE A 6 -20.75 -0.17 7.56
N LEU A 7 -19.52 0.01 8.03
CA LEU A 7 -18.39 0.43 7.19
C LEU A 7 -18.12 -0.58 6.08
N LEU A 8 -18.19 -1.88 6.38
CA LEU A 8 -18.05 -2.92 5.36
C LEU A 8 -19.15 -2.81 4.30
N ALA A 9 -20.42 -2.77 4.72
CA ALA A 9 -21.53 -2.65 3.79
C ALA A 9 -21.46 -1.37 2.94
N TRP A 10 -21.13 -0.23 3.57
CA TRP A 10 -20.94 1.06 2.90
C TRP A 10 -19.81 1.01 1.87
N HIS A 11 -18.66 0.45 2.25
CA HIS A 11 -17.49 0.30 1.38
C HIS A 11 -17.81 -0.50 0.12
N LEU A 12 -18.63 -1.55 0.23
CA LEU A 12 -19.07 -2.36 -0.90
C LEU A 12 -20.13 -1.65 -1.75
N ALA A 13 -21.15 -1.09 -1.10
CA ALA A 13 -22.28 -0.43 -1.76
C ALA A 13 -21.87 0.85 -2.52
N THR A 14 -20.75 1.47 -2.13
CA THR A 14 -20.19 2.67 -2.78
C THR A 14 -19.05 2.36 -3.74
N HIS A 15 -18.78 1.09 -4.04
CA HIS A 15 -17.67 0.67 -4.91
C HIS A 15 -16.32 1.25 -4.48
N GLN A 16 -16.08 1.27 -3.17
CA GLN A 16 -14.82 1.75 -2.57
C GLN A 16 -14.51 3.21 -2.94
N ASN A 17 -15.53 4.05 -3.15
CA ASN A 17 -15.36 5.44 -3.52
C ASN A 17 -14.65 6.23 -2.40
N PRO A 18 -13.43 6.75 -2.61
CA PRO A 18 -12.66 7.38 -1.54
C PRO A 18 -13.29 8.68 -1.01
N ARG A 19 -14.05 9.41 -1.84
CA ARG A 19 -14.71 10.65 -1.40
C ARG A 19 -15.86 10.36 -0.43
N LEU A 20 -16.66 9.34 -0.75
CA LEU A 20 -17.76 8.89 0.13
C LEU A 20 -17.22 8.25 1.40
N ALA A 21 -16.08 7.54 1.30
CA ALA A 21 -15.37 7.03 2.47
C ALA A 21 -14.95 8.17 3.42
N VAL A 22 -14.25 9.19 2.91
CA VAL A 22 -13.82 10.35 3.71
C VAL A 22 -15.01 11.08 4.34
N SER A 23 -16.08 11.32 3.59
CA SER A 23 -17.29 11.97 4.11
C SER A 23 -17.86 11.21 5.31
N LEU A 24 -18.01 9.89 5.19
CA LEU A 24 -18.50 9.05 6.28
C LEU A 24 -17.54 9.02 7.47
N GLN A 25 -16.23 8.88 7.23
CA GLN A 25 -15.22 8.87 8.28
C GLN A 25 -15.21 10.18 9.08
N GLN A 26 -15.34 11.32 8.41
CA GLN A 26 -15.47 12.62 9.08
C GLN A 26 -16.73 12.71 9.95
N ALA A 27 -17.87 12.20 9.46
CA ALA A 27 -19.09 12.15 10.25
C ALA A 27 -18.92 11.26 11.50
N ILE A 28 -18.25 10.11 11.37
CA ILE A 28 -17.91 9.22 12.50
C ILE A 28 -17.01 9.93 13.51
N LEU A 29 -15.93 10.56 13.07
CA LEU A 29 -14.98 11.26 13.96
C LEU A 29 -15.64 12.44 14.69
N LYS A 30 -16.53 13.17 14.02
CA LYS A 30 -17.31 14.27 14.61
C LYS A 30 -18.50 13.80 15.45
N LYS A 31 -18.71 12.49 15.60
CA LYS A 31 -19.87 11.89 16.30
C LYS A 31 -21.21 12.45 15.78
N THR A 32 -21.28 12.73 14.48
CA THR A 32 -22.50 13.21 13.83
C THR A 32 -23.49 12.06 13.66
N ASP A 33 -24.77 12.38 13.58
CA ASP A 33 -25.81 11.40 13.24
C ASP A 33 -25.55 10.78 11.84
N LEU A 34 -25.59 9.45 11.78
CA LEU A 34 -25.33 8.67 10.57
C LEU A 34 -26.61 8.28 9.82
N ASN A 35 -27.79 8.70 10.26
CA ASN A 35 -29.09 8.36 9.67
C ASN A 35 -29.15 8.57 8.15
N ALA A 36 -28.58 9.68 7.64
CA ALA A 36 -28.53 9.95 6.20
C ALA A 36 -27.75 8.87 5.43
N TYR A 37 -26.57 8.47 5.93
CA TYR A 37 -25.76 7.41 5.33
C TYR A 37 -26.41 6.04 5.44
N GLN A 38 -27.10 5.76 6.56
CA GLN A 38 -27.83 4.50 6.74
C GLN A 38 -29.00 4.39 5.75
N ASN A 39 -29.72 5.47 5.51
CA ASN A 39 -30.80 5.51 4.53
C ASN A 39 -30.28 5.37 3.10
N ASP A 40 -29.18 6.02 2.74
CA ASP A 40 -28.54 5.85 1.44
C ASP A 40 -28.02 4.41 1.25
N LEU A 41 -27.44 3.80 2.29
CA LEU A 41 -27.01 2.40 2.23
C LEU A 41 -28.17 1.46 1.90
N LYS A 42 -29.35 1.66 2.51
CA LYS A 42 -30.54 0.82 2.23
C LYS A 42 -30.92 0.87 0.75
N GLN A 43 -30.77 2.03 0.10
CA GLN A 43 -31.07 2.20 -1.32
C GLN A 43 -30.01 1.55 -2.22
N LYS A 44 -28.75 1.54 -1.80
CA LYS A 44 -27.63 0.95 -2.56
C LYS A 44 -27.42 -0.54 -2.32
N LEU A 45 -28.04 -1.12 -1.29
CA LEU A 45 -27.89 -2.53 -0.93
C LEU A 45 -28.69 -3.45 -1.88
N THR A 46 -28.22 -3.56 -3.11
CA THR A 46 -28.81 -4.46 -4.11
C THR A 46 -28.53 -5.94 -3.78
N PRO A 47 -29.29 -6.89 -4.36
CA PRO A 47 -28.99 -8.32 -4.20
C PRO A 47 -27.57 -8.71 -4.65
N ALA A 48 -27.00 -7.99 -5.63
CA ALA A 48 -25.62 -8.19 -6.03
C ALA A 48 -24.63 -7.77 -4.94
N VAL A 49 -24.82 -6.60 -4.32
CA VAL A 49 -24.00 -6.13 -3.21
C VAL A 49 -24.15 -7.05 -1.99
N ALA A 50 -25.36 -7.52 -1.70
CA ALA A 50 -25.62 -8.45 -0.59
C ALA A 50 -24.84 -9.76 -0.72
N ARG A 51 -24.70 -10.31 -1.94
CA ARG A 51 -23.87 -11.50 -2.21
C ARG A 51 -22.38 -11.24 -2.02
N ILE A 52 -21.88 -10.07 -2.42
CA ILE A 52 -20.47 -9.72 -2.18
C ILE A 52 -20.23 -9.51 -0.68
N LEU A 53 -21.18 -8.89 0.02
CA LEU A 53 -21.11 -8.64 1.45
C LEU A 53 -21.03 -9.93 2.27
N SER A 54 -21.77 -10.99 1.89
CA SER A 54 -21.66 -12.28 2.59
C SER A 54 -20.25 -12.87 2.45
N ALA A 55 -19.68 -12.90 1.24
CA ALA A 55 -18.31 -13.38 1.04
C ALA A 55 -17.26 -12.49 1.75
N ALA A 56 -17.46 -11.18 1.76
CA ALA A 56 -16.56 -10.21 2.39
C ALA A 56 -16.55 -10.33 3.93
N ARG A 57 -17.67 -10.72 4.55
CA ARG A 57 -17.76 -10.96 6.01
C ARG A 57 -16.91 -12.13 6.47
N GLU A 58 -16.80 -13.17 5.65
CA GLU A 58 -15.97 -14.35 5.91
C GLU A 58 -14.48 -14.09 5.63
N THR A 59 -14.14 -12.97 4.99
CA THR A 59 -12.76 -12.60 4.69
C THR A 59 -12.18 -11.74 5.81
N PRO A 60 -10.98 -12.05 6.34
CA PRO A 60 -10.33 -11.19 7.31
C PRO A 60 -10.18 -9.75 6.80
N HIS A 61 -10.69 -8.80 7.58
CA HIS A 61 -10.66 -7.39 7.22
C HIS A 61 -10.51 -6.50 8.45
N LEU A 62 -9.89 -5.34 8.23
CA LEU A 62 -9.81 -4.21 9.13
C LEU A 62 -10.71 -3.09 8.62
N THR A 63 -11.32 -2.36 9.53
CA THR A 63 -12.11 -1.16 9.24
C THR A 63 -11.48 0.07 9.86
N PHE A 64 -11.83 1.24 9.32
CA PHE A 64 -11.39 2.55 9.81
C PHE A 64 -11.70 2.82 11.29
N VAL A 65 -12.49 2.00 11.99
CA VAL A 65 -12.81 2.19 13.42
C VAL A 65 -12.15 1.15 14.31
N ASP A 66 -11.48 0.15 13.73
CA ASP A 66 -10.77 -0.86 14.50
C ASP A 66 -9.53 -0.25 15.15
N ALA A 67 -9.24 -0.66 16.38
CA ALA A 67 -8.06 -0.21 17.13
C ALA A 67 -6.74 -0.59 16.43
N ALA A 68 -6.73 -1.73 15.72
CA ALA A 68 -5.59 -2.20 14.95
C ALA A 68 -5.40 -1.44 13.62
N TYR A 69 -6.34 -0.57 13.21
CA TYR A 69 -6.19 0.20 11.98
C TYR A 69 -5.04 1.20 12.12
N PRO A 70 -4.06 1.24 11.18
CA PRO A 70 -2.82 1.98 11.35
C PRO A 70 -3.07 3.50 11.49
N PRO A 71 -2.59 4.15 12.56
CA PRO A 71 -2.74 5.59 12.74
C PRO A 71 -2.22 6.40 11.54
N ARG A 72 -1.00 6.09 11.05
CA ARG A 72 -0.39 6.75 9.88
C ARG A 72 -1.23 6.64 8.62
N LEU A 73 -1.92 5.50 8.43
CA LEU A 73 -2.80 5.33 7.29
C LEU A 73 -4.09 6.14 7.47
N ARG A 74 -4.55 6.35 8.71
CA ARG A 74 -5.73 7.16 9.03
C ARG A 74 -5.55 8.64 8.69
N GLU A 75 -4.31 9.12 8.71
CA GLU A 75 -3.93 10.52 8.47
C GLU A 75 -3.85 10.91 7.00
N ILE A 76 -3.83 9.94 6.07
CA ILE A 76 -3.73 10.28 4.65
C ILE A 76 -5.04 10.93 4.15
N PRO A 77 -5.02 11.75 3.09
CA PRO A 77 -6.21 12.47 2.62
C PRO A 77 -7.42 11.62 2.25
N GLN A 78 -7.18 10.36 1.85
CA GLN A 78 -8.22 9.41 1.45
C GLN A 78 -7.89 8.04 2.05
N PRO A 79 -8.10 7.83 3.36
CA PRO A 79 -7.76 6.58 4.00
C PRO A 79 -8.80 5.51 3.65
N PRO A 80 -8.41 4.26 3.35
CA PRO A 80 -9.35 3.21 2.98
C PRO A 80 -10.29 2.89 4.14
N SER A 81 -11.61 2.86 3.91
CA SER A 81 -12.57 2.50 4.97
C SER A 81 -12.43 1.06 5.45
N VAL A 82 -12.03 0.17 4.54
CA VAL A 82 -11.85 -1.25 4.80
C VAL A 82 -10.59 -1.73 4.09
N LEU A 83 -9.82 -2.58 4.77
CA LEU A 83 -8.70 -3.33 4.22
C LEU A 83 -8.92 -4.82 4.48
N PHE A 84 -9.07 -5.60 3.41
CA PHE A 84 -8.98 -7.05 3.46
C PHE A 84 -7.52 -7.46 3.60
N TYR A 85 -7.24 -8.55 4.33
CA TYR A 85 -5.87 -8.97 4.53
C TYR A 85 -5.70 -10.49 4.65
N GLN A 86 -4.47 -10.94 4.44
CA GLN A 86 -4.02 -12.31 4.67
C GLN A 86 -2.59 -12.31 5.21
N GLY A 87 -2.35 -13.00 6.33
CA GLY A 87 -1.03 -13.09 6.98
C GLY A 87 -0.97 -12.37 8.32
N ASN A 88 0.22 -11.94 8.73
CA ASN A 88 0.46 -11.36 10.04
C ASN A 88 0.10 -9.87 10.07
N LEU A 89 -1.08 -9.56 10.61
CA LEU A 89 -1.56 -8.18 10.74
C LEU A 89 -0.66 -7.30 11.61
N GLY A 90 0.09 -7.87 12.57
CA GLY A 90 0.98 -7.11 13.46
C GLY A 90 2.07 -6.32 12.72
N LEU A 91 2.40 -6.69 11.48
CA LEU A 91 3.39 -5.98 10.66
C LEU A 91 2.94 -4.57 10.27
N ILE A 92 1.62 -4.32 10.21
CA ILE A 92 1.06 -3.07 9.67
C ILE A 92 1.40 -1.83 10.51
N ASN A 93 1.76 -2.03 11.79
CA ASN A 93 2.10 -0.96 12.74
C ASN A 93 3.62 -0.85 13.01
N GLN A 94 4.45 -1.68 12.38
CA GLN A 94 5.91 -1.62 12.55
C GLN A 94 6.53 -0.43 11.82
N LEU A 95 7.83 -0.19 12.07
CA LEU A 95 8.67 0.63 11.20
C LEU A 95 8.65 0.06 9.78
N THR A 96 8.33 0.89 8.80
CA THR A 96 8.03 0.47 7.42
C THR A 96 8.75 1.33 6.41
N LEU A 97 9.39 0.70 5.43
CA LEU A 97 9.94 1.34 4.24
C LEU A 97 9.12 0.93 3.03
N GLY A 98 8.48 1.91 2.38
CA GLY A 98 7.84 1.70 1.09
C GLY A 98 8.92 1.58 0.01
N VAL A 99 8.85 0.59 -0.87
CA VAL A 99 9.79 0.44 -1.98
C VAL A 99 9.02 0.26 -3.28
N VAL A 100 9.26 1.15 -4.23
CA VAL A 100 8.58 1.15 -5.53
C VAL A 100 9.56 1.42 -6.66
N GLY A 101 9.17 1.09 -7.88
CA GLY A 101 9.99 1.37 -9.04
C GLY A 101 9.37 0.87 -10.34
N SER A 102 10.17 0.84 -11.39
CA SER A 102 9.74 0.50 -12.73
C SER A 102 9.26 -0.94 -12.80
N ARG A 103 8.21 -1.17 -13.59
CA ARG A 103 7.80 -2.53 -13.96
C ARG A 103 8.82 -3.25 -14.85
N LYS A 104 9.75 -2.49 -15.42
CA LYS A 104 10.90 -2.95 -16.21
C LYS A 104 12.22 -2.76 -15.46
N ALA A 105 12.17 -2.68 -14.12
CA ALA A 105 13.37 -2.57 -13.30
C ALA A 105 14.40 -3.63 -13.69
N THR A 106 15.65 -3.24 -13.66
CA THR A 106 16.77 -4.05 -14.16
C THR A 106 17.46 -4.76 -13.00
N ASN A 107 18.54 -5.49 -13.32
CA ASN A 107 19.42 -6.05 -12.31
C ASN A 107 20.04 -4.99 -11.40
N TYR A 108 20.04 -3.71 -11.79
CA TYR A 108 20.49 -2.63 -10.92
C TYR A 108 19.63 -2.54 -9.65
N SER A 109 18.30 -2.46 -9.78
CA SER A 109 17.40 -2.48 -8.63
C SER A 109 17.60 -3.72 -7.77
N ALA A 110 17.63 -4.92 -8.39
CA ALA A 110 17.78 -6.18 -7.66
C ALA A 110 19.09 -6.24 -6.86
N ALA A 111 20.22 -5.84 -7.47
CA ALA A 111 21.52 -5.83 -6.83
C ALA A 111 21.60 -4.81 -5.69
N ALA A 112 21.04 -3.61 -5.90
CA ALA A 112 21.00 -2.58 -4.87
C ALA A 112 20.19 -3.04 -3.65
N LEU A 113 18.99 -3.60 -3.86
CA LEU A 113 18.13 -4.10 -2.79
C LEU A 113 18.78 -5.28 -2.03
N THR A 114 19.35 -6.24 -2.76
CA THR A 114 20.04 -7.40 -2.17
C THR A 114 21.24 -6.99 -1.32
N ARG A 115 21.95 -5.93 -1.72
CA ARG A 115 23.06 -5.38 -0.94
C ARG A 115 22.58 -4.57 0.27
N LEU A 116 21.52 -3.78 0.09
CA LEU A 116 21.05 -2.80 1.07
C LEU A 116 20.30 -3.46 2.23
N PHE A 117 19.36 -4.36 1.93
CA PHE A 117 18.40 -4.88 2.90
C PHE A 117 19.01 -5.66 4.08
N PRO A 118 20.03 -6.52 3.89
CA PRO A 118 20.67 -7.23 5.01
C PRO A 118 21.34 -6.30 6.04
N GLN A 119 21.54 -5.03 5.70
CA GLN A 119 22.18 -4.04 6.56
C GLN A 119 21.16 -3.12 7.26
N LEU A 120 19.86 -3.28 6.99
CA LEU A 120 18.81 -2.47 7.61
C LEU A 120 18.50 -2.98 9.03
N PRO A 121 18.15 -2.08 9.96
CA PRO A 121 17.59 -2.49 11.24
C PRO A 121 16.23 -3.19 11.03
N PRO A 122 15.67 -3.85 12.07
CA PRO A 122 14.35 -4.46 11.98
C PRO A 122 13.29 -3.49 11.44
N MET A 123 12.84 -3.74 10.21
CA MET A 123 11.81 -2.96 9.54
C MET A 123 11.05 -3.83 8.54
N THR A 124 9.84 -3.39 8.21
CA THR A 124 8.96 -4.05 7.25
C THR A 124 9.00 -3.38 5.88
N ILE A 125 9.25 -4.14 4.83
CA ILE A 125 9.22 -3.62 3.46
C ILE A 125 7.79 -3.62 2.92
N VAL A 126 7.29 -2.47 2.48
CA VAL A 126 5.94 -2.32 1.89
C VAL A 126 6.07 -2.11 0.39
N SER A 127 5.39 -2.92 -0.42
CA SER A 127 5.37 -2.72 -1.87
C SER A 127 4.09 -3.24 -2.51
N GLY A 128 3.98 -3.07 -3.82
CA GLY A 128 2.75 -3.27 -4.57
C GLY A 128 2.58 -4.64 -5.23
N LEU A 129 3.54 -5.56 -5.07
CA LEU A 129 3.57 -6.86 -5.74
C LEU A 129 3.40 -6.81 -7.27
N ALA A 130 3.64 -5.66 -7.91
CA ALA A 130 3.68 -5.57 -9.36
C ALA A 130 4.93 -6.28 -9.93
N ALA A 131 5.00 -6.43 -11.25
CA ALA A 131 6.24 -6.86 -11.89
C ALA A 131 7.37 -5.83 -11.66
N GLY A 132 8.62 -6.27 -11.76
CA GLY A 132 9.79 -5.39 -11.69
C GLY A 132 10.16 -5.08 -10.24
N ALA A 133 10.37 -3.80 -9.93
CA ALA A 133 10.91 -3.35 -8.64
C ALA A 133 10.09 -3.85 -7.45
N ASP A 134 8.76 -3.89 -7.55
CA ASP A 134 7.89 -4.36 -6.46
C ASP A 134 8.15 -5.84 -6.11
N SER A 135 8.20 -6.73 -7.11
CA SER A 135 8.60 -8.13 -6.93
C SER A 135 10.00 -8.24 -6.31
N MET A 136 10.96 -7.50 -6.87
CA MET A 136 12.36 -7.53 -6.42
C MET A 136 12.51 -7.08 -4.97
N ALA A 137 11.73 -6.08 -4.54
CA ALA A 137 11.71 -5.62 -3.16
C ALA A 137 11.18 -6.70 -2.21
N HIS A 138 10.08 -7.35 -2.55
CA HIS A 138 9.56 -8.45 -1.73
C HIS A 138 10.54 -9.63 -1.66
N GLU A 139 11.11 -10.04 -2.80
CA GLU A 139 12.08 -11.14 -2.88
C GLU A 139 13.34 -10.84 -2.07
N ALA A 140 13.91 -9.64 -2.21
CA ALA A 140 15.08 -9.21 -1.45
C ALA A 140 14.77 -9.11 0.05
N ALA A 141 13.57 -8.65 0.44
CA ALA A 141 13.15 -8.56 1.84
C ALA A 141 13.11 -9.96 2.47
N LEU A 142 12.43 -10.89 1.81
CA LEU A 142 12.31 -12.28 2.25
C LEU A 142 13.68 -12.97 2.33
N ALA A 143 14.57 -12.73 1.36
CA ALA A 143 15.93 -13.27 1.37
C ALA A 143 16.80 -12.69 2.50
N ALA A 144 16.59 -11.43 2.86
CA ALA A 144 17.27 -10.77 3.98
C ALA A 144 16.65 -11.07 5.36
N GLY A 145 15.57 -11.88 5.41
CA GLY A 145 14.84 -12.15 6.65
C GLY A 145 14.01 -10.97 7.16
N LEU A 146 13.77 -9.95 6.33
CA LEU A 146 12.90 -8.82 6.65
C LEU A 146 11.43 -9.16 6.39
N PRO A 147 10.50 -8.78 7.29
CA PRO A 147 9.07 -8.87 7.02
C PRO A 147 8.66 -7.99 5.83
N THR A 148 7.57 -8.37 5.15
CA THR A 148 7.08 -7.59 4.02
C THR A 148 5.56 -7.55 3.92
N ILE A 149 5.03 -6.39 3.50
CA ILE A 149 3.61 -6.13 3.25
C ILE A 149 3.39 -5.89 1.76
N ALA A 150 2.62 -6.76 1.11
CA ALA A 150 2.14 -6.57 -0.25
C ALA A 150 0.77 -5.87 -0.22
N VAL A 151 0.73 -4.60 -0.64
CA VAL A 151 -0.54 -3.90 -0.88
C VAL A 151 -0.95 -4.22 -2.31
N ILE A 152 -2.06 -4.90 -2.58
CA ILE A 152 -2.45 -5.31 -3.95
C ILE A 152 -3.63 -4.50 -4.50
N ALA A 153 -3.81 -4.53 -5.82
CA ALA A 153 -4.80 -3.73 -6.54
C ALA A 153 -6.02 -4.56 -7.03
N ASN A 154 -6.26 -5.71 -6.42
CA ASN A 154 -7.32 -6.66 -6.76
C ASN A 154 -7.82 -7.36 -5.49
N GLY A 155 -8.87 -8.18 -5.59
CA GLY A 155 -9.37 -8.97 -4.45
C GLY A 155 -8.27 -9.83 -3.83
N ILE A 156 -8.33 -10.05 -2.52
CA ILE A 156 -7.29 -10.79 -1.77
C ILE A 156 -7.10 -12.25 -2.25
N ASP A 157 -8.14 -12.80 -2.87
CA ASP A 157 -8.23 -14.13 -3.48
C ASP A 157 -7.72 -14.18 -4.93
N GLN A 158 -7.41 -13.02 -5.52
CA GLN A 158 -6.90 -12.88 -6.88
C GLN A 158 -5.40 -12.63 -6.88
N VAL A 159 -4.74 -12.97 -7.99
CA VAL A 159 -3.29 -12.80 -8.16
C VAL A 159 -3.01 -12.04 -9.44
N TYR A 160 -2.30 -10.93 -9.34
CA TYR A 160 -1.78 -10.20 -10.48
C TYR A 160 -0.42 -9.55 -10.16
N PRO A 161 0.58 -9.67 -11.05
CA PRO A 161 0.57 -10.50 -12.26
C PRO A 161 0.62 -12.00 -11.92
N ALA A 162 0.12 -12.86 -12.82
CA ALA A 162 0.00 -14.30 -12.56
C ALA A 162 1.34 -14.96 -12.17
N LYS A 163 2.47 -14.47 -12.70
CA LYS A 163 3.82 -14.92 -12.36
C LYS A 163 4.18 -14.74 -10.87
N ASN A 164 3.58 -13.77 -10.19
CA ASN A 164 3.82 -13.48 -8.78
C ASN A 164 2.97 -14.37 -7.84
N ARG A 165 2.28 -15.41 -8.35
CA ARG A 165 1.45 -16.30 -7.53
C ARG A 165 2.23 -16.97 -6.39
N SER A 166 3.43 -17.47 -6.67
CA SER A 166 4.27 -18.09 -5.64
C SER A 166 4.67 -17.06 -4.58
N LEU A 167 5.11 -15.89 -5.03
CA LEU A 167 5.53 -14.79 -4.17
C LEU A 167 4.39 -14.29 -3.28
N GLN A 168 3.18 -14.07 -3.82
CA GLN A 168 2.01 -13.69 -3.03
C GLN A 168 1.70 -14.72 -1.93
N ARG A 169 1.76 -16.02 -2.26
CA ARG A 169 1.53 -17.10 -1.29
C ARG A 169 2.62 -17.17 -0.23
N GLN A 170 3.86 -16.87 -0.58
CA GLN A 170 4.95 -16.79 0.39
C GLN A 170 4.73 -15.62 1.35
N ILE A 171 4.45 -14.43 0.82
CA ILE A 171 4.15 -13.23 1.61
C ILE A 171 2.93 -13.46 2.51
N SER A 172 1.88 -14.13 2.05
CA SER A 172 0.70 -14.36 2.90
C SER A 172 0.95 -15.34 4.06
N ARG A 173 2.04 -16.12 4.01
CA ARG A 173 2.46 -17.04 5.08
C ARG A 173 3.41 -16.42 6.08
N SER A 174 4.40 -15.65 5.61
CA SER A 174 5.48 -15.10 6.45
C SER A 174 5.45 -13.57 6.59
N GLY A 175 4.56 -12.91 5.86
CA GLY A 175 4.38 -11.46 5.83
C GLY A 175 2.90 -11.10 5.91
N LEU A 176 2.49 -10.09 5.15
CA LEU A 176 1.11 -9.64 5.09
C LEU A 176 0.74 -9.23 3.65
N VAL A 177 -0.42 -9.65 3.18
CA VAL A 177 -1.03 -9.12 1.96
C VAL A 177 -2.25 -8.31 2.36
N VAL A 178 -2.40 -7.10 1.83
CA VAL A 178 -3.55 -6.22 2.09
C VAL A 178 -4.17 -5.72 0.79
N SER A 179 -5.49 -5.57 0.77
CA SER A 179 -6.24 -5.03 -0.35
C SER A 179 -7.41 -4.19 0.12
N GLU A 180 -7.67 -3.08 -0.56
CA GLU A 180 -8.91 -2.32 -0.38
C GLU A 180 -10.10 -2.96 -1.11
N TYR A 181 -9.83 -3.88 -2.03
CA TYR A 181 -10.84 -4.46 -2.91
C TYR A 181 -11.43 -5.75 -2.34
N PRO A 182 -12.76 -5.94 -2.44
CA PRO A 182 -13.39 -7.15 -1.92
C PRO A 182 -12.96 -8.41 -2.68
N PRO A 183 -13.13 -9.60 -2.07
CA PRO A 183 -12.92 -10.88 -2.74
C PRO A 183 -13.65 -10.94 -4.09
N GLY A 184 -13.01 -11.56 -5.09
CA GLY A 184 -13.51 -11.68 -6.45
C GLY A 184 -13.25 -10.46 -7.34
N THR A 185 -12.66 -9.37 -6.82
CA THR A 185 -12.36 -8.18 -7.64
C THR A 185 -11.20 -8.44 -8.60
N ALA A 186 -11.47 -8.35 -9.90
CA ALA A 186 -10.45 -8.46 -10.95
C ALA A 186 -9.56 -7.19 -11.01
N PRO A 187 -8.28 -7.33 -11.40
CA PRO A 187 -7.36 -6.20 -11.50
C PRO A 187 -7.74 -5.23 -12.63
N GLN A 188 -7.80 -3.94 -12.33
CA GLN A 188 -8.08 -2.87 -13.29
C GLN A 188 -6.99 -1.79 -13.25
N ARG A 189 -6.70 -1.16 -14.41
CA ARG A 189 -5.57 -0.22 -14.54
C ARG A 189 -5.58 0.91 -13.51
N PHE A 190 -6.75 1.51 -13.25
CA PHE A 190 -6.87 2.62 -12.29
C PHE A 190 -6.66 2.16 -10.84
N GLN A 191 -6.95 0.90 -10.51
CA GLN A 191 -6.78 0.36 -9.16
C GLN A 191 -5.30 0.33 -8.76
N PHE A 192 -4.39 0.09 -9.70
CA PHE A 192 -2.94 0.15 -9.44
C PHE A 192 -2.47 1.55 -9.03
N VAL A 193 -3.05 2.59 -9.63
CA VAL A 193 -2.73 3.98 -9.28
C VAL A 193 -3.36 4.34 -7.93
N ALA A 194 -4.64 3.98 -7.74
CA ALA A 194 -5.37 4.25 -6.50
C ALA A 194 -4.72 3.59 -5.28
N ARG A 195 -4.28 2.33 -5.42
CA ARG A 195 -3.62 1.55 -4.36
C ARG A 195 -2.34 2.23 -3.85
N ASN A 196 -1.62 2.96 -4.67
CA ASN A 196 -0.31 3.52 -4.30
C ASN A 196 -0.38 4.50 -3.11
N ARG A 197 -1.52 5.16 -2.88
CA ARG A 197 -1.73 5.97 -1.67
C ARG A 197 -1.64 5.14 -0.39
N ILE A 198 -2.04 3.87 -0.44
CA ILE A 198 -1.98 2.96 0.71
C ILE A 198 -0.53 2.52 0.97
N ILE A 199 0.26 2.26 -0.09
CA ILE A 199 1.70 1.99 0.07
C ILE A 199 2.39 3.18 0.75
N ALA A 200 2.18 4.39 0.22
CA ALA A 200 2.74 5.60 0.80
C ALA A 200 2.21 5.87 2.22
N GLY A 201 0.93 5.63 2.47
CA GLY A 201 0.30 5.85 3.78
C GLY A 201 0.73 4.88 4.88
N LEU A 202 1.07 3.64 4.51
CA LEU A 202 1.60 2.65 5.44
C LEU A 202 3.09 2.88 5.76
N ALA A 203 3.83 3.45 4.83
CA ALA A 203 5.26 3.68 4.93
C ALA A 203 5.61 4.89 5.82
N HIS A 204 6.78 4.83 6.46
CA HIS A 204 7.40 6.02 7.10
C HIS A 204 8.16 6.86 6.08
N GLY A 205 8.69 6.21 5.05
CA GLY A 205 9.24 6.84 3.86
C GLY A 205 9.21 5.89 2.69
N VAL A 206 9.33 6.43 1.48
CA VAL A 206 9.24 5.67 0.22
C VAL A 206 10.53 5.80 -0.55
N MET A 207 11.17 4.68 -0.86
CA MET A 207 12.33 4.58 -1.73
C MET A 207 11.91 4.21 -3.16
N VAL A 208 12.40 4.98 -4.13
CA VAL A 208 12.25 4.70 -5.56
C VAL A 208 13.57 4.16 -6.12
N THR A 209 13.55 2.96 -6.72
CA THR A 209 14.78 2.31 -7.20
C THR A 209 15.18 2.70 -8.62
N GLU A 210 14.24 2.57 -9.55
CA GLU A 210 14.33 2.96 -10.96
C GLU A 210 12.95 3.48 -11.37
N ALA A 211 12.88 4.61 -12.07
CA ALA A 211 11.65 5.16 -12.61
C ALA A 211 11.91 6.05 -13.82
N GLU A 212 11.06 5.94 -14.84
CA GLU A 212 10.97 6.93 -15.92
C GLU A 212 10.26 8.21 -15.42
N ILE A 213 10.43 9.36 -16.08
CA ILE A 213 9.83 10.66 -15.71
C ILE A 213 8.29 10.62 -15.63
N LYS A 214 7.63 9.73 -16.35
CA LYS A 214 6.16 9.54 -16.32
C LYS A 214 5.75 8.20 -15.71
N SER A 215 6.51 7.70 -14.73
CA SER A 215 6.24 6.43 -14.06
C SER A 215 5.20 6.54 -12.95
N GLY A 216 4.41 5.48 -12.75
CA GLY A 216 3.52 5.33 -11.59
C GLY A 216 4.26 5.29 -10.24
N SER A 217 5.56 4.98 -10.24
CA SER A 217 6.41 5.04 -9.03
C SER A 217 6.56 6.49 -8.53
N LEU A 218 6.66 7.46 -9.46
CA LEU A 218 6.74 8.88 -9.11
C LEU A 218 5.41 9.40 -8.56
N ILE A 219 4.27 8.83 -8.99
CA ILE A 219 2.98 9.11 -8.35
C ILE A 219 3.00 8.67 -6.88
N THR A 220 3.62 7.53 -6.58
CA THR A 220 3.75 7.05 -5.18
C THR A 220 4.69 7.93 -4.36
N ALA A 221 5.80 8.38 -4.95
CA ALA A 221 6.68 9.36 -4.31
C ALA A 221 5.94 10.67 -4.01
N ASN A 222 5.11 11.14 -4.94
CA ASN A 222 4.29 12.33 -4.70
C ASN A 222 3.23 12.11 -3.60
N TYR A 223 2.59 10.92 -3.55
CA TYR A 223 1.72 10.58 -2.42
C TYR A 223 2.48 10.59 -1.09
N ALA A 224 3.72 10.07 -1.05
CA ALA A 224 4.55 10.10 0.14
C ALA A 224 4.78 11.55 0.63
N LEU A 225 5.17 12.46 -0.27
CA LEU A 225 5.32 13.89 0.06
C LEU A 225 4.01 14.50 0.57
N GLN A 226 2.88 14.23 -0.10
CA GLN A 226 1.55 14.69 0.33
C GLN A 226 1.11 14.13 1.68
N HIS A 227 1.68 12.99 2.09
CA HIS A 227 1.42 12.35 3.37
C HIS A 227 2.47 12.72 4.43
N ASN A 228 3.35 13.70 4.14
CA ASN A 228 4.48 14.07 4.99
C ASN A 228 5.35 12.86 5.33
N ARG A 229 5.72 12.09 4.31
CA ARG A 229 6.63 10.95 4.40
C ARG A 229 7.90 11.27 3.64
N GLU A 230 9.03 10.77 4.16
CA GLU A 230 10.32 10.92 3.50
C GLU A 230 10.32 10.25 2.14
N VAL A 231 11.00 10.87 1.17
CA VAL A 231 11.21 10.27 -0.15
C VAL A 231 12.69 10.06 -0.37
N PHE A 232 13.01 8.82 -0.71
CA PHE A 232 14.34 8.36 -1.02
C PHE A 232 14.42 7.95 -2.48
N ALA A 233 15.58 8.11 -3.09
CA ALA A 233 15.81 7.67 -4.46
C ALA A 233 17.20 7.04 -4.60
N LEU A 234 17.26 5.89 -5.26
CA LEU A 234 18.54 5.32 -5.68
C LEU A 234 19.10 6.19 -6.82
N PRO A 235 20.36 6.65 -6.72
CA PRO A 235 20.98 7.39 -7.81
C PRO A 235 21.15 6.47 -9.01
N ASN A 236 20.99 7.01 -10.21
CA ASN A 236 21.17 6.26 -11.45
C ASN A 236 22.12 6.98 -12.41
N ARG A 237 22.67 6.24 -13.39
CA ARG A 237 23.63 6.79 -14.35
C ARG A 237 23.00 7.89 -15.20
N PHE A 238 23.81 8.88 -15.58
CA PHE A 238 23.41 9.90 -16.55
C PHE A 238 23.00 9.23 -17.88
N GLY A 239 21.89 9.69 -18.46
CA GLY A 239 21.36 9.17 -19.73
C GLY A 239 20.55 7.89 -19.62
N ASP A 240 20.45 7.25 -18.45
CA ASP A 240 19.58 6.08 -18.27
C ASP A 240 18.11 6.50 -18.17
N VAL A 241 17.29 6.01 -19.10
CA VAL A 241 15.86 6.30 -19.18
C VAL A 241 15.13 5.83 -17.91
N LEU A 242 15.52 4.66 -17.37
CA LEU A 242 14.96 4.14 -16.13
C LEU A 242 15.50 4.85 -14.89
N GLY A 243 16.58 5.63 -15.02
CA GLY A 243 17.16 6.43 -13.95
C GLY A 243 16.67 7.88 -13.91
N ALA A 244 16.03 8.35 -14.97
CA ALA A 244 15.68 9.77 -15.13
C ALA A 244 14.74 10.28 -14.01
N GLY A 245 13.75 9.48 -13.62
CA GLY A 245 12.80 9.82 -12.55
C GLY A 245 13.43 9.86 -11.17
N THR A 246 14.29 8.89 -10.82
CA THR A 246 15.00 8.92 -9.53
C THR A 246 15.98 10.08 -9.46
N ASN A 247 16.69 10.38 -10.54
CA ASN A 247 17.61 11.51 -10.58
C ASN A 247 16.85 12.85 -10.47
N ALA A 248 15.68 12.96 -11.09
CA ALA A 248 14.80 14.12 -10.94
C ALA A 248 14.27 14.26 -9.50
N LEU A 249 13.92 13.14 -8.82
CA LEU A 249 13.54 13.17 -7.41
C LEU A 249 14.69 13.68 -6.53
N ILE A 250 15.92 13.20 -6.75
CA ILE A 250 17.11 13.66 -6.01
C ILE A 250 17.32 15.16 -6.24
N GLN A 251 17.24 15.61 -7.50
CA GLN A 251 17.34 17.04 -7.83
C GLN A 251 16.25 17.88 -7.14
N ALA A 252 15.06 17.33 -6.96
CA ALA A 252 13.95 17.97 -6.25
C ALA A 252 14.05 17.89 -4.71
N GLY A 253 15.11 17.28 -4.17
CA GLY A 253 15.37 17.21 -2.72
C GLY A 253 15.09 15.87 -2.05
N ALA A 254 14.75 14.81 -2.81
CA ALA A 254 14.68 13.47 -2.24
C ALA A 254 16.04 13.01 -1.72
N ALA A 255 16.07 12.34 -0.57
CA ALA A 255 17.31 11.85 0.01
C ALA A 255 17.95 10.77 -0.88
N ILE A 256 19.20 11.01 -1.29
CA ILE A 256 19.97 10.08 -2.12
C ILE A 256 20.39 8.85 -1.31
N VAL A 257 20.01 7.66 -1.78
CA VAL A 257 20.36 6.41 -1.10
C VAL A 257 21.74 5.94 -1.57
N THR A 258 22.72 6.09 -0.69
CA THR A 258 24.09 5.59 -0.89
C THR A 258 24.43 4.43 0.04
N GLY A 259 23.55 4.13 1.00
CA GLY A 259 23.69 3.04 1.96
C GLY A 259 22.55 3.02 2.98
N PRO A 260 22.59 2.09 3.95
CA PRO A 260 21.54 1.95 4.97
C PRO A 260 21.42 3.20 5.86
N LYS A 261 22.55 3.88 6.10
CA LYS A 261 22.62 5.09 6.94
C LYS A 261 21.63 6.18 6.51
N THR A 262 21.53 6.46 5.20
CA THR A 262 20.55 7.43 4.67
C THR A 262 19.14 7.09 5.11
N LEU A 263 18.74 5.82 5.05
CA LEU A 263 17.39 5.40 5.43
C LEU A 263 17.19 5.51 6.94
N VAL A 264 18.15 5.02 7.73
CA VAL A 264 18.02 4.97 9.20
C VAL A 264 17.98 6.37 9.82
N GLU A 265 18.77 7.32 9.33
CA GLU A 265 18.84 8.67 9.90
C GLU A 265 17.59 9.51 9.61
N ASN A 266 16.90 9.23 8.50
CA ASN A 266 15.74 10.01 8.05
C ASN A 266 14.40 9.32 8.42
N LEU A 267 14.40 8.02 8.70
CA LEU A 267 13.20 7.32 9.13
C LEU A 267 13.03 7.41 10.65
N HIS A 268 12.15 8.30 11.07
CA HIS A 268 11.71 8.37 12.47
C HIS A 268 10.53 7.43 12.71
N PHE A 269 10.64 6.59 13.74
CA PHE A 269 9.54 5.78 14.24
C PHE A 269 9.46 5.89 15.75
N TYR A 270 8.28 6.28 16.23
CA TYR A 270 7.92 6.28 17.64
C TYR A 270 6.90 5.15 17.83
N PRO A 271 7.23 4.11 18.62
CA PRO A 271 6.33 2.98 18.86
C PRO A 271 5.07 3.39 19.64
#